data_AF-A0A662CEY8-F1
#
_entry.id   AF-A0A662CEY8-F1
#
_cell.length_a   1.000
_cell.length_b   1.000
_cell.length_c   1.000
_cell.angle_alpha   90.00
_cell.angle_beta   90.00
_cell.angle_gamma   90.00
#
_symmetry.space_group_name_H-M   'P 1'
#
loop_
_entity.id
_entity.type
_entity.pdbx_description
1 polymer ?
#
loop_
_entity_poly.entity_id
_entity_poly.type
_entity_poly.pdbx_seq_one_letter_code
_entity_poly.pdbx_strand_id
1 'polypeptide(L)'
;MRVTPLAADSMGTRSMATLVEAGGWKILIDPGVALGPKRYGLSPHPKELERKEDHWKRVKEAAKDAQILVITHYHHDHYHPHEMEIYRGKTLIIKDPKSHINRNQAKRAKAFLQNLGETTRGVMVGDGRAFNLEGVDLVFSPPVPHGKSSRLGCVIQV
;
A
#
# COMPACT_ATOMS: atom_id res chain seq x y z
N MET A 1 12.60 16.80 3.01
CA MET A 1 11.77 15.65 2.59
C MET A 1 12.16 15.26 1.16
N ARG A 2 12.22 13.96 0.86
CA ARG A 2 12.37 13.42 -0.49
C ARG A 2 11.21 12.47 -0.77
N VAL A 3 10.64 12.55 -1.97
CA VAL A 3 9.54 11.69 -2.43
C VAL A 3 9.98 10.98 -3.69
N THR A 4 9.94 9.65 -3.70
CA THR A 4 10.44 8.82 -4.79
C THR A 4 9.36 7.80 -5.19
N PRO A 5 8.64 8.03 -6.30
CA PRO A 5 7.74 7.02 -6.86
C PRO A 5 8.55 5.79 -7.33
N LEU A 6 8.25 4.62 -6.78
CA LEU A 6 8.93 3.35 -7.10
C LEU A 6 8.24 2.60 -8.24
N ALA A 7 6.91 2.68 -8.25
CA ALA A 7 6.03 2.12 -9.27
C ALA A 7 4.73 2.94 -9.33
N ALA A 8 4.22 3.18 -10.53
CA ALA A 8 2.98 3.90 -10.76
C ALA A 8 2.31 3.44 -12.06
N ASP A 9 1.01 3.73 -12.19
CA ASP A 9 0.24 3.50 -13.43
C ASP A 9 0.95 4.04 -14.67
N SER A 10 1.52 5.25 -14.57
CA SER A 10 2.28 5.92 -15.64
C SER A 10 3.65 5.29 -15.92
N MET A 11 4.15 4.40 -15.05
CA MET A 11 5.42 3.69 -15.21
C MET A 11 5.25 2.27 -15.80
N GLY A 12 4.01 1.87 -16.12
CA GLY A 12 3.71 0.62 -16.82
C GLY A 12 3.16 -0.53 -15.96
N THR A 13 2.81 -0.26 -14.70
CA THR A 13 2.13 -1.22 -13.81
C THR A 13 1.05 -0.52 -13.02
N ARG A 14 0.02 -1.23 -12.58
CA ARG A 14 -0.93 -0.67 -11.62
C ARG A 14 -0.28 -0.58 -10.24
N SER A 15 -0.06 0.63 -9.73
CA SER A 15 0.61 0.86 -8.44
C SER A 15 0.52 2.32 -7.99
N MET A 16 0.73 2.54 -6.70
CA MET A 16 1.02 3.85 -6.09
C MET A 16 2.24 3.78 -5.16
N ALA A 17 3.11 2.78 -5.33
CA ALA A 17 4.22 2.52 -4.44
C ALA A 17 5.20 3.69 -4.40
N THR A 18 5.30 4.35 -3.26
CA THR A 18 6.05 5.60 -3.09
C THR A 18 6.87 5.56 -1.82
N LEU A 19 8.18 5.81 -1.93
CA LEU A 19 9.07 5.99 -0.78
C LEU A 19 9.13 7.48 -0.41
N VAL A 20 8.86 7.79 0.85
CA VAL A 20 9.02 9.13 1.42
C VAL A 20 10.10 9.09 2.49
N GLU A 21 11.06 10.00 2.39
CA GLU A 21 12.16 10.15 3.34
C GLU A 21 12.07 11.54 3.99
N ALA A 22 11.87 11.57 5.31
CA ALA A 22 11.70 12.81 6.07
C ALA A 22 12.17 12.63 7.52
N GLY A 23 12.97 13.59 8.04
CA GLY A 23 13.39 13.58 9.45
C GLY A 23 14.09 12.30 9.91
N GLY A 24 14.83 11.62 9.03
CA GLY A 24 15.47 10.33 9.32
C GLY A 24 14.56 9.09 9.15
N TRP A 25 13.26 9.30 8.93
CA TRP A 25 12.29 8.24 8.68
C TRP A 25 12.18 7.91 7.19
N LYS A 26 12.06 6.61 6.88
CA LYS A 26 11.70 6.05 5.58
C LYS A 26 10.31 5.43 5.69
N ILE A 27 9.36 6.01 4.97
CA ILE A 27 7.94 5.62 4.95
C ILE A 27 7.61 5.10 3.55
N LEU A 28 7.19 3.84 3.46
CA LEU A 28 6.82 3.21 2.21
C LEU A 28 5.30 3.14 2.08
N ILE A 29 4.76 3.94 1.18
CA ILE A 29 3.32 4.06 0.93
C ILE A 29 2.93 3.10 -0.19
N ASP A 30 1.85 2.36 0.04
CA ASP A 30 1.19 1.45 -0.91
C ASP A 30 2.14 0.50 -1.67
N PRO A 31 2.86 -0.40 -0.97
CA PRO A 31 3.85 -1.32 -1.56
C PRO A 31 3.20 -2.47 -2.35
N GLY A 32 2.27 -2.17 -3.25
CA GLY A 32 1.65 -3.12 -4.18
C GLY A 32 2.07 -2.86 -5.61
N VAL A 33 2.18 -3.92 -6.41
CA VAL A 33 2.44 -3.83 -7.85
C VAL A 33 1.59 -4.88 -8.56
N ALA A 34 0.69 -4.44 -9.43
CA ALA A 34 -0.20 -5.34 -10.17
C ALA A 34 -0.24 -5.03 -11.67
N LEU A 35 -0.86 -5.93 -12.42
CA LEU A 35 -1.24 -5.72 -13.81
C LEU A 35 -2.75 -5.93 -13.96
N GLY A 36 -3.33 -5.39 -15.02
CA GLY A 36 -4.69 -5.77 -15.40
C GLY A 36 -4.67 -7.22 -15.88
N PRO A 37 -5.51 -8.13 -15.34
CA PRO A 37 -5.48 -9.55 -15.73
C PRO A 37 -5.80 -9.76 -17.21
N LYS A 38 -6.70 -8.92 -17.74
CA LYS A 38 -6.93 -8.78 -19.18
C LYS A 38 -7.12 -7.31 -19.53
N ARG A 39 -6.59 -6.88 -20.67
CA ARG A 39 -6.86 -5.57 -21.28
C ARG A 39 -7.29 -5.81 -22.73
N TYR A 40 -8.48 -5.33 -23.09
CA TYR A 40 -9.09 -5.61 -24.40
C TYR A 40 -9.19 -7.11 -24.73
N GLY A 41 -9.43 -7.95 -23.71
CA GLY A 41 -9.50 -9.41 -23.85
C GLY A 41 -8.16 -10.14 -23.90
N LEU A 42 -7.04 -9.41 -23.98
CA LEU A 42 -5.69 -9.96 -24.06
C LEU A 42 -5.05 -10.08 -22.68
N SER A 43 -4.29 -11.15 -22.47
CA SER A 43 -3.41 -11.30 -21.31
C SER A 43 -2.28 -10.26 -21.32
N PRO A 44 -1.61 -9.99 -20.18
CA PRO A 44 -0.48 -9.09 -20.15
C PRO A 44 0.61 -9.50 -21.12
N HIS A 45 1.19 -8.53 -21.82
CA HIS A 45 2.32 -8.76 -22.70
C HIS A 45 3.56 -9.16 -21.86
N PRO A 46 4.48 -9.99 -22.37
CA PRO A 46 5.71 -10.36 -21.63
C PRO A 46 6.48 -9.17 -21.04
N LYS A 47 6.63 -8.08 -21.80
CA LYS A 47 7.21 -6.81 -21.31
C LYS A 47 6.48 -6.18 -20.12
N GLU A 48 5.16 -6.35 -20.00
CA GLU A 48 4.41 -5.88 -18.83
C GLU A 48 4.73 -6.75 -17.60
N LEU A 49 4.90 -8.07 -17.79
CA LEU A 49 5.33 -8.98 -16.74
C LEU A 49 6.75 -8.65 -16.25
N GLU A 50 7.69 -8.44 -17.17
CA GLU A 50 9.05 -7.98 -16.86
C GLU A 50 9.02 -6.67 -16.07
N ARG A 51 8.23 -5.69 -16.52
CA ARG A 51 8.09 -4.41 -15.82
C ARG A 51 7.52 -4.57 -14.41
N LYS A 52 6.53 -5.46 -14.24
CA LYS A 52 5.98 -5.79 -12.92
C LYS A 52 7.05 -6.35 -11.99
N GLU A 53 7.89 -7.27 -12.47
CA GLU A 53 8.98 -7.83 -11.67
C GLU A 53 10.03 -6.78 -11.30
N ASP A 54 10.39 -5.90 -12.22
CA ASP A 54 11.35 -4.82 -11.95
C ASP A 54 10.83 -3.83 -10.91
N HIS A 55 9.56 -3.42 -11.02
CA HIS A 55 8.91 -2.59 -10.01
C HIS A 55 8.81 -3.32 -8.66
N TRP A 56 8.47 -4.60 -8.66
CA TRP A 56 8.41 -5.37 -7.42
C TRP A 56 9.77 -5.47 -6.73
N LYS A 57 10.87 -5.66 -7.48
CA LYS A 57 12.23 -5.62 -6.93
C LYS A 57 12.54 -4.28 -6.28
N ARG A 58 12.18 -3.15 -6.91
CA ARG A 58 12.36 -1.80 -6.34
C ARG A 58 11.59 -1.60 -5.04
N VAL A 59 10.33 -2.05 -5.00
CA VAL A 59 9.49 -1.98 -3.79
C VAL A 59 10.09 -2.81 -2.66
N LYS A 60 10.53 -4.06 -2.95
CA LYS A 60 11.19 -4.91 -1.95
C LYS A 60 12.48 -4.29 -1.43
N GLU A 61 13.29 -3.68 -2.30
CA GLU A 61 14.52 -3.00 -1.88
C GLU A 61 14.23 -1.84 -0.93
N ALA A 62 13.27 -0.98 -1.29
CA ALA A 62 12.86 0.14 -0.44
C ALA A 62 12.28 -0.33 0.91
N ALA A 63 11.58 -1.46 0.93
CA ALA A 63 10.99 -2.02 2.15
C ALA A 63 12.03 -2.48 3.18
N LYS A 64 13.25 -2.85 2.77
CA LYS A 64 14.31 -3.31 3.69
C LYS A 64 14.60 -2.26 4.76
N ASP A 65 14.77 -1.01 4.34
CA ASP A 65 15.16 0.09 5.22
C ASP A 65 13.98 0.94 5.71
N ALA A 66 12.77 0.74 5.17
CA ALA A 66 11.59 1.44 5.65
C ALA A 66 11.31 1.09 7.12
N GLN A 67 10.85 2.05 7.92
CA GLN A 67 10.39 1.79 9.29
C GLN A 67 8.87 1.65 9.34
N ILE A 68 8.18 2.37 8.45
CA ILE A 68 6.72 2.46 8.42
C ILE A 68 6.24 2.09 7.02
N LEU A 69 5.23 1.21 6.96
CA LEU A 69 4.51 0.90 5.73
C LEU A 69 3.07 1.42 5.84
N VAL A 70 2.61 2.11 4.81
CA VAL A 70 1.23 2.62 4.72
C VAL A 70 0.44 1.82 3.70
N ILE A 71 -0.80 1.45 4.04
CA ILE A 71 -1.76 0.85 3.11
C ILE A 71 -3.02 1.70 3.10
N THR A 72 -3.22 2.46 2.02
CA THR A 72 -4.33 3.41 1.87
C THR A 72 -5.67 2.73 1.66
N HIS A 73 -5.67 1.52 1.08
CA HIS A 73 -6.83 0.64 0.93
C HIS A 73 -6.43 -0.76 0.40
N TYR A 74 -7.41 -1.66 0.26
CA TYR A 74 -7.18 -3.09 0.02
C TYR A 74 -7.42 -3.53 -1.43
N HIS A 75 -6.88 -2.77 -2.38
CA HIS A 75 -6.67 -3.27 -3.74
C HIS A 75 -5.25 -3.83 -3.90
N HIS A 76 -5.09 -4.84 -4.76
CA HIS A 76 -3.82 -5.59 -4.86
C HIS A 76 -2.67 -4.78 -5.52
N ASP A 77 -2.98 -3.65 -6.14
CA ASP A 77 -2.03 -2.63 -6.60
C ASP A 77 -1.51 -1.73 -5.46
N HIS A 78 -2.03 -1.86 -4.23
CA HIS A 78 -1.62 -1.02 -3.08
C HIS A 78 -0.95 -1.82 -1.94
N TYR A 79 -1.04 -3.15 -1.94
CA TYR A 79 -0.36 -3.99 -0.95
C TYR A 79 -0.13 -5.41 -1.52
N HIS A 80 0.82 -6.15 -0.96
CA HIS A 80 1.09 -7.53 -1.36
C HIS A 80 0.55 -8.55 -0.31
N PRO A 81 -0.49 -9.34 -0.64
CA PRO A 81 -1.16 -10.20 0.34
C PRO A 81 -0.38 -11.45 0.77
N HIS A 82 0.72 -11.77 0.09
CA HIS A 82 1.47 -13.03 0.28
C HIS A 82 2.97 -12.85 0.57
N GLU A 83 3.51 -11.64 0.41
CA GLU A 83 4.96 -11.40 0.57
C GLU A 83 5.17 -10.80 1.96
N MET A 84 4.99 -11.62 2.99
CA MET A 84 4.96 -11.14 4.38
C MET A 84 6.30 -10.52 4.83
N GLU A 85 7.39 -10.90 4.17
CA GLU A 85 8.75 -10.43 4.51
C GLU A 85 8.89 -8.91 4.41
N ILE A 86 8.23 -8.24 3.46
CA ILE A 86 8.33 -6.77 3.34
C ILE A 86 7.72 -6.04 4.55
N TYR A 87 6.89 -6.71 5.34
CA TYR A 87 6.24 -6.17 6.53
C TYR A 87 7.01 -6.52 7.82
N ARG A 88 8.09 -7.31 7.73
CA ARG A 88 8.82 -7.80 8.90
C ARG A 88 9.44 -6.67 9.71
N GLY A 89 9.11 -6.62 11.01
CA GLY A 89 9.64 -5.64 11.95
C GLY A 89 9.23 -4.19 11.67
N LYS A 90 8.25 -3.98 10.79
CA LYS A 90 7.77 -2.64 10.39
C LYS A 90 6.58 -2.23 11.23
N THR A 91 6.31 -0.94 11.35
CA THR A 91 5.01 -0.46 11.84
C THR A 91 4.08 -0.26 10.64
N LEU A 92 2.89 -0.83 10.67
CA LEU A 92 1.90 -0.66 9.61
C LEU A 92 0.87 0.38 10.01
N ILE A 93 0.58 1.31 9.10
CA ILE A 93 -0.55 2.24 9.24
C ILE A 93 -1.51 1.99 8.08
N ILE A 94 -2.72 1.56 8.38
CA ILE A 94 -3.64 1.02 7.39
C ILE A 94 -4.99 1.72 7.44
N LYS A 95 -5.70 1.72 6.30
CA LYS A 95 -7.14 1.95 6.26
C LYS A 95 -7.86 1.04 7.26
N ASP A 96 -8.85 1.55 7.98
CA ASP A 96 -9.63 0.72 8.92
C ASP A 96 -10.25 -0.49 8.18
N PRO A 97 -9.94 -1.74 8.60
CA PRO A 97 -10.41 -2.95 7.94
C PRO A 97 -11.88 -3.29 8.25
N LYS A 98 -12.53 -2.53 9.15
CA LYS A 98 -13.90 -2.74 9.64
C LYS A 98 -14.82 -1.56 9.35
N SER A 99 -14.29 -0.36 9.14
CA SER A 99 -15.06 0.88 8.97
C SER A 99 -14.98 1.44 7.54
N HIS A 100 -16.08 1.96 7.01
CA HIS A 100 -16.15 2.62 5.69
C HIS A 100 -15.52 1.81 4.55
N ILE A 101 -15.69 0.49 4.59
CA ILE A 101 -15.04 -0.49 3.72
C ILE A 101 -16.10 -1.37 3.06
N ASN A 102 -15.89 -1.76 1.80
CA ASN A 102 -16.79 -2.68 1.12
C ASN A 102 -16.47 -4.16 1.50
N ARG A 103 -17.39 -5.08 1.19
CA ARG A 103 -17.25 -6.51 1.51
C ARG A 103 -15.98 -7.16 0.93
N ASN A 104 -15.59 -6.82 -0.29
CA ASN A 104 -14.40 -7.40 -0.94
C ASN A 104 -13.11 -6.93 -0.28
N GLN A 105 -13.01 -5.63 -0.01
CA GLN A 105 -11.89 -5.03 0.70
C GLN A 105 -11.81 -5.55 2.14
N ALA A 106 -12.93 -5.71 2.85
CA ALA A 106 -12.97 -6.28 4.19
C ALA A 106 -12.48 -7.74 4.22
N LYS A 107 -12.89 -8.56 3.23
CA LYS A 107 -12.40 -9.94 3.08
C LYS A 107 -10.88 -9.97 2.85
N ARG A 108 -10.38 -9.09 1.98
CA ARG A 108 -8.95 -8.96 1.68
C ARG A 108 -8.14 -8.50 2.89
N ALA A 109 -8.64 -7.49 3.61
CA ALA A 109 -8.03 -6.99 4.83
C ALA A 109 -7.95 -8.08 5.90
N LYS A 110 -9.04 -8.82 6.13
CA LYS A 110 -9.06 -9.96 7.06
C LYS A 110 -8.02 -11.01 6.70
N ALA A 111 -7.99 -11.46 5.44
CA ALA A 111 -7.02 -12.47 4.99
C ALA A 111 -5.57 -11.97 5.11
N PHE A 112 -5.33 -10.71 4.75
CA PHE A 112 -4.02 -10.09 4.89
C PHE A 112 -3.55 -10.04 6.35
N LEU A 113 -4.39 -9.56 7.27
CA LEU A 113 -4.05 -9.48 8.69
C LEU A 113 -3.86 -10.86 9.33
N GLN A 114 -4.59 -11.88 8.86
CA GLN A 114 -4.36 -13.27 9.26
C GLN A 114 -3.00 -13.79 8.80
N ASN A 115 -2.59 -13.48 7.56
CA ASN A 115 -1.28 -13.87 7.04
C ASN A 115 -0.13 -13.11 7.72
N LEU A 116 -0.38 -11.86 8.14
CA LEU A 116 0.63 -11.01 8.75
C LEU A 116 1.13 -11.59 10.09
N GLY A 117 0.24 -12.18 10.89
CA GLY A 117 0.59 -12.78 12.18
C GLY A 117 1.42 -11.85 13.07
N GLU A 118 2.49 -12.38 13.68
CA GLU A 118 3.46 -11.63 14.50
C GLU A 118 4.63 -11.06 13.69
N THR A 119 4.53 -11.01 12.36
CA THR A 119 5.63 -10.57 11.48
C THR A 119 5.93 -9.07 11.64
N THR A 120 4.90 -8.28 11.93
CA THR A 120 4.98 -6.81 12.06
C THR A 120 5.29 -6.37 13.50
N ARG A 121 5.86 -5.17 13.67
CA ARG A 121 5.99 -4.53 15.00
C ARG A 121 4.63 -4.10 15.55
N GLY A 122 3.67 -3.82 14.67
CA GLY A 122 2.33 -3.41 15.07
C GLY A 122 1.50 -2.88 13.89
N VAL A 123 0.20 -2.77 14.12
CA VAL A 123 -0.77 -2.29 13.14
C VAL A 123 -1.60 -1.17 13.76
N MET A 124 -1.63 -0.02 13.12
CA MET A 124 -2.40 1.15 13.52
C MET A 124 -3.40 1.52 12.42
N VAL A 125 -4.56 2.05 12.81
CA VAL A 125 -5.55 2.57 11.87
C VAL A 125 -5.24 4.04 11.57
N GLY A 126 -5.18 4.40 10.29
CA GLY A 126 -4.88 5.76 9.82
C GLY A 126 -6.09 6.69 9.71
N ASP A 127 -7.31 6.16 9.55
CA ASP A 127 -8.54 6.94 9.29
C ASP A 127 -8.69 8.20 10.15
N GLY A 128 -8.43 9.38 9.56
CA GLY A 128 -8.54 10.70 10.19
C GLY A 128 -7.55 10.96 11.33
N ARG A 129 -6.44 10.22 11.40
CA ARG A 129 -5.45 10.31 12.49
C ARG A 129 -4.17 11.02 12.05
N ALA A 130 -3.43 11.50 13.04
CA ALA A 130 -2.07 12.00 12.85
C ALA A 130 -1.11 11.26 13.79
N PHE A 131 0.12 11.05 13.33
CA PHE A 131 1.20 10.42 14.09
C PHE A 131 2.43 11.31 14.04
N ASN A 132 2.97 11.68 15.19
CA ASN A 132 4.20 12.46 15.27
C ASN A 132 5.42 11.52 15.35
N LEU A 133 6.32 11.65 14.39
CA LEU A 133 7.56 10.89 14.24
C LEU A 133 8.75 11.80 14.52
N GLU A 134 8.97 12.14 15.80
CA GLU A 134 10.11 12.95 16.26
C GLU A 134 10.34 14.22 15.41
N GLY A 135 9.28 15.01 15.21
CA GLY A 135 9.33 16.24 14.40
C GLY A 135 8.86 16.10 12.95
N VAL A 136 8.37 14.92 12.55
CA VAL A 136 7.65 14.72 11.28
C VAL A 136 6.21 14.29 11.57
N ASP A 137 5.24 15.08 11.14
CA ASP A 137 3.83 14.72 11.26
C ASP A 137 3.37 13.91 10.04
N LEU A 138 2.88 12.70 10.29
CA LEU A 138 2.23 11.85 9.30
C LEU A 138 0.71 11.95 9.50
N VAL A 139 0.04 12.68 8.63
CA VAL A 139 -1.38 13.04 8.78
C VAL A 139 -2.20 12.33 7.74
N PHE A 140 -3.28 11.68 8.17
CA PHE A 140 -4.17 10.95 7.30
C PHE A 140 -5.52 11.63 7.17
N SER A 141 -6.08 11.60 5.96
CA SER A 141 -7.45 12.05 5.75
C SER A 141 -8.46 11.17 6.52
N PRO A 142 -9.66 11.69 6.83
CA PRO A 142 -10.81 10.83 7.06
C PRO A 142 -11.05 9.89 5.86
N PRO A 143 -11.86 8.82 6.02
CA PRO A 143 -12.21 7.95 4.90
C PRO A 143 -12.86 8.73 3.76
N VAL A 144 -12.28 8.66 2.56
CA VAL A 144 -12.80 9.30 1.35
C VAL A 144 -13.32 8.26 0.35
N PRO A 145 -14.47 8.47 -0.32
CA PRO A 145 -15.03 7.49 -1.25
C PRO A 145 -14.05 7.03 -2.34
N HIS A 146 -13.99 5.72 -2.55
CA HIS A 146 -13.16 5.10 -3.59
C HIS A 146 -13.84 5.22 -4.96
N GLY A 147 -13.75 6.39 -5.60
CA GLY A 147 -14.40 6.68 -6.88
C GLY A 147 -15.73 7.40 -6.75
N LYS A 148 -16.56 7.36 -7.81
CA LYS A 148 -17.78 8.21 -7.91
C LYS A 148 -18.88 7.92 -6.88
N SER A 149 -18.78 6.85 -6.11
CA SER A 149 -19.75 6.51 -5.06
C SER A 149 -19.11 5.69 -3.94
N SER A 150 -19.76 5.65 -2.77
CA SER A 150 -19.33 4.84 -1.62
C SER A 150 -19.43 3.33 -1.82
N ARG A 151 -20.02 2.85 -2.93
CA ARG A 151 -20.19 1.40 -3.21
C ARG A 151 -18.87 0.65 -3.27
N LEU A 152 -17.80 1.33 -3.68
CA LEU A 152 -16.46 0.76 -3.76
C LEU A 152 -15.70 0.85 -2.42
N GLY A 153 -16.34 1.30 -1.35
CA GLY A 153 -15.71 1.57 -0.06
C GLY A 153 -14.99 2.91 -0.05
N CYS A 154 -14.13 3.12 0.94
CA CYS A 154 -13.31 4.32 1.08
C CYS A 154 -11.81 3.99 1.09
N VAL A 155 -11.01 5.02 0.81
CA VAL A 155 -9.55 5.03 0.96
C VAL A 155 -9.17 6.09 1.99
N ILE A 156 -7.91 6.10 2.43
CA ILE A 156 -7.32 7.21 3.19
C ILE A 156 -6.16 7.80 2.40
N GLN A 157 -5.96 9.11 2.51
CA GLN A 157 -4.82 9.83 1.96
C GLN A 157 -3.80 10.07 3.06
N VAL A 158 -2.52 10.20 2.69
CA VAL A 158 -1.37 10.42 3.58
C VAL A 158 -0.44 11.45 2.96
#